data_AF-A0A3N2PK49-F1
#
_entry.id   AF-A0A3N2PK49-F1
#
_cell.length_a   1.000
_cell.length_b   1.000
_cell.length_c   1.000
_cell.angle_alpha   90.00
_cell.angle_beta   90.00
_cell.angle_gamma   90.00
#
_symmetry.space_group_name_H-M   'P 1'
#
loop_
_entity.id
_entity.type
_entity.pdbx_description
1 polymer ?
#
loop_
_entity_poly.entity_id
_entity_poly.type
_entity_poly.pdbx_seq_one_letter_code
_entity_poly.pdbx_strand_id
1 'polypeptide(L)'
;MARTELEYPKQPYGTVNRYSPRASYALRTIHGIINSCPILHVSFNPPDSSFPTILPMIGQMGSFDRPSADEGQVLDLYLHGYVSSRIINTTRKTTGAADEPDGLPVCVAASHLDGLVLALTPNSHSYNYRSAVLFGHATLVEDTAEKLYAMELMTDAVVPGRWSNSRVPPNAAEMSSTGVLRVRITTGSAKIRAGPPSDDRHDLENPDVVGRVWTGVVPVHTTFGSPIPGPYNAVTDVPPYLQDTIDEWNQSGAESAMEAANPRKAAPKS
;
A
#
# COMPACT_ATOMS: atom_id res chain seq x y z
N MET A 1 12.18 -5.94 26.99
CA MET A 1 13.02 -4.99 26.22
C MET A 1 12.11 -4.30 25.21
N ALA A 2 12.01 -2.98 25.24
CA ALA A 2 11.25 -2.25 24.22
C ALA A 2 11.89 -2.55 22.85
N ARG A 3 11.16 -3.21 21.94
CA ARG A 3 11.61 -3.36 20.56
C ARG A 3 11.59 -1.96 19.94
N THR A 4 12.76 -1.38 19.69
CA THR A 4 12.86 -0.16 18.89
C THR A 4 12.33 -0.48 17.51
N GLU A 5 11.28 0.22 17.09
CA GLU A 5 10.73 0.10 15.74
C GLU A 5 11.68 0.80 14.75
N LEU A 6 11.99 0.15 13.63
CA LEU A 6 12.82 0.75 12.60
C LEU A 6 12.02 1.83 11.85
N GLU A 7 12.69 2.92 11.49
CA GLU A 7 12.09 4.03 10.74
C GLU A 7 12.90 4.32 9.46
N TYR A 8 12.22 4.80 8.42
CA TYR A 8 12.88 5.37 7.25
C TYR A 8 13.52 6.72 7.58
N PRO A 9 14.66 7.05 6.93
CA PRO A 9 15.28 8.35 7.09
C PRO A 9 14.38 9.43 6.48
N LYS A 10 14.30 10.59 7.12
CA LYS A 10 13.58 11.76 6.59
C LYS A 10 14.43 12.43 5.53
N GLN A 11 13.87 12.61 4.34
CA GLN A 11 14.47 13.38 3.24
C GLN A 11 13.58 14.58 2.88
N PRO A 12 14.10 15.68 2.31
CA PRO A 12 13.30 16.85 1.97
C PRO A 12 12.07 16.52 1.10
N TYR A 13 12.20 15.60 0.15
CA TYR A 13 11.12 15.15 -0.74
C TYR A 13 10.17 14.11 -0.10
N GLY A 14 10.57 13.45 0.99
CA GLY A 14 9.77 12.44 1.70
C GLY A 14 9.14 12.92 3.01
N THR A 15 9.49 14.11 3.48
CA THR A 15 9.08 14.62 4.81
C THR A 15 7.68 15.25 4.75
N VAL A 16 6.80 14.81 5.63
CA VAL A 16 5.44 15.36 5.78
C VAL A 16 5.49 16.68 6.54
N ASN A 17 5.16 17.78 5.86
CA ASN A 17 5.14 19.12 6.46
C ASN A 17 3.77 19.50 7.06
N ARG A 18 2.70 19.44 6.24
CA ARG A 18 1.34 19.83 6.68
C ARG A 18 0.66 18.72 7.49
N TYR A 19 0.20 19.05 8.70
CA TYR A 19 -0.32 18.09 9.68
C TYR A 19 0.71 17.00 10.05
N SER A 20 1.97 17.41 10.28
CA SER A 20 3.06 16.51 10.65
C SER A 20 2.83 15.63 11.90
N PRO A 21 1.97 15.97 12.89
CA PRO A 21 1.65 15.03 13.96
C PRO A 21 0.93 13.75 13.50
N ARG A 22 0.42 13.74 12.26
CA ARG A 22 -0.19 12.56 11.61
C ARG A 22 0.82 11.68 10.88
N ALA A 23 2.09 12.09 10.83
CA ALA A 23 3.12 11.39 10.10
C ALA A 23 3.68 10.23 10.92
N SER A 24 3.94 9.11 10.27
CA SER A 24 4.73 8.01 10.80
C SER A 24 5.84 7.67 9.79
N TYR A 25 7.02 7.34 10.30
CA TYR A 25 8.15 6.89 9.48
C TYR A 25 8.52 5.43 9.78
N ALA A 26 7.76 4.77 10.66
CA ALA A 26 7.94 3.39 11.05
C ALA A 26 7.77 2.43 9.86
N LEU A 27 8.73 1.53 9.68
CA LEU A 27 8.73 0.52 8.62
C LEU A 27 7.45 -0.31 8.65
N ARG A 28 7.07 -0.84 9.81
CA ARG A 28 5.85 -1.66 9.97
C ARG A 28 4.60 -0.92 9.52
N THR A 29 4.46 0.35 9.93
CA THR A 29 3.30 1.15 9.53
C THR A 29 3.25 1.33 8.02
N ILE A 30 4.39 1.67 7.40
CA ILE A 30 4.48 1.95 5.97
C ILE A 30 4.30 0.67 5.15
N HIS A 31 5.01 -0.41 5.48
CA HIS A 31 4.91 -1.69 4.80
C HIS A 31 3.50 -2.28 4.93
N GLY A 32 2.87 -2.22 6.11
CA GLY A 32 1.50 -2.68 6.29
C GLY A 32 0.50 -1.90 5.41
N ILE A 33 0.67 -0.59 5.24
CA ILE A 33 -0.18 0.21 4.32
C ILE A 33 0.05 -0.19 2.86
N ILE A 34 1.31 -0.40 2.46
CA ILE A 34 1.65 -0.81 1.09
C ILE A 34 1.09 -2.20 0.79
N ASN A 35 1.35 -3.17 1.67
CA ASN A 35 0.98 -4.58 1.48
C ASN A 35 -0.53 -4.83 1.53
N SER A 36 -1.28 -3.99 2.26
CA SER A 36 -2.74 -4.08 2.30
C SER A 36 -3.42 -3.34 1.13
N CYS A 37 -2.68 -2.57 0.32
CA CYS A 37 -3.25 -1.81 -0.78
C CYS A 37 -3.26 -2.64 -2.08
N PRO A 38 -4.43 -2.94 -2.67
CA PRO A 38 -4.52 -3.82 -3.82
C PRO A 38 -3.92 -3.21 -5.10
N ILE A 39 -3.82 -1.88 -5.16
CA ILE A 39 -3.29 -1.15 -6.32
C ILE A 39 -2.32 -0.07 -5.85
N LEU A 40 -1.05 -0.25 -6.17
CA LEU A 40 -0.02 0.75 -5.94
C LEU A 40 0.05 1.71 -7.12
N HIS A 41 0.24 2.99 -6.82
CA HIS A 41 0.42 4.03 -7.82
C HIS A 41 1.91 4.31 -8.00
N VAL A 42 2.51 3.74 -9.04
CA VAL A 42 3.96 3.80 -9.29
C VAL A 42 4.24 4.91 -10.28
N SER A 43 4.93 5.95 -9.81
CA SER A 43 5.29 7.12 -10.59
C SER A 43 6.78 7.14 -10.94
N PHE A 44 7.09 7.54 -12.17
CA PHE A 44 8.46 7.70 -12.66
C PHE A 44 8.48 8.71 -13.81
N ASN A 45 9.67 9.18 -14.18
CA ASN A 45 9.87 10.10 -15.29
C ASN A 45 10.50 9.37 -16.48
N PRO A 46 9.74 9.05 -17.55
CA PRO A 46 10.34 8.55 -18.78
C PRO A 46 11.24 9.62 -19.41
N PRO A 47 12.40 9.27 -19.97
CA PRO A 47 13.35 10.24 -20.52
C PRO A 47 12.75 11.05 -21.69
N ASP A 48 11.87 10.43 -22.48
CA ASP A 48 11.25 11.05 -23.66
C ASP A 48 9.88 11.67 -23.36
N SER A 49 9.58 11.98 -22.09
CA SER A 49 8.28 12.52 -21.66
C SER A 49 8.43 13.84 -20.93
N SER A 50 7.67 14.85 -21.34
CA SER A 50 7.56 16.12 -20.60
C SER A 50 6.74 16.01 -19.31
N PHE A 51 6.06 14.88 -19.10
CA PHE A 51 5.21 14.65 -17.93
C PHE A 51 5.69 13.47 -17.10
N PRO A 52 5.52 13.52 -15.76
CA PRO A 52 5.63 12.33 -14.95
C PRO A 52 4.57 11.31 -15.37
N THR A 53 4.94 10.04 -15.31
CA THR A 53 4.02 8.93 -15.52
C THR A 53 3.61 8.36 -14.18
N ILE A 54 2.36 7.90 -14.09
CA ILE A 54 1.82 7.11 -12.99
C ILE A 54 1.18 5.84 -13.55
N LEU A 55 1.53 4.67 -13.02
CA LEU A 55 0.98 3.38 -13.40
C LEU A 55 0.32 2.73 -12.18
N PRO A 56 -0.94 2.26 -12.29
CA PRO A 56 -1.49 1.33 -11.31
C PRO A 56 -0.82 -0.03 -11.50
N MET A 57 -0.19 -0.55 -10.45
CA MET A 57 0.55 -1.81 -10.47
C MET A 57 0.26 -2.63 -9.21
N ILE A 58 0.31 -3.95 -9.34
CA ILE A 58 0.38 -4.84 -8.19
C ILE A 58 1.84 -4.88 -7.74
N GLY A 59 2.06 -4.75 -6.45
CA GLY A 59 3.36 -4.94 -5.84
C GLY A 59 3.25 -5.34 -4.39
N GLN A 60 4.35 -5.84 -3.85
CA GLN A 60 4.40 -6.35 -2.48
C GLN A 60 5.77 -6.09 -1.86
N MET A 61 5.80 -5.68 -0.59
CA MET A 61 7.05 -5.57 0.16
C MET A 61 7.53 -6.97 0.56
N GLY A 62 8.82 -7.24 0.38
CA GLY A 62 9.44 -8.51 0.76
C GLY A 62 10.96 -8.46 0.80
N SER A 63 11.59 -9.57 1.17
CA SER A 63 13.05 -9.70 1.19
C SER A 63 13.45 -11.07 0.67
N PHE A 64 14.09 -11.10 -0.50
CA PHE A 64 14.61 -12.34 -1.07
C PHE A 64 15.76 -12.91 -0.21
N ASP A 65 16.66 -12.05 0.28
CA ASP A 65 17.78 -12.47 1.14
C ASP A 65 17.32 -12.99 2.51
N ARG A 66 16.15 -12.55 2.98
CA ARG A 66 15.56 -12.97 4.26
C ARG A 66 14.06 -13.20 4.09
N PRO A 67 13.63 -14.32 3.49
CA PRO A 67 12.20 -14.57 3.20
C PRO A 67 11.30 -14.60 4.44
N SER A 68 11.87 -14.83 5.63
CA SER A 68 11.14 -14.80 6.90
C SER A 68 11.04 -13.40 7.53
N ALA A 69 11.45 -12.36 6.82
CA ALA A 69 11.44 -10.99 7.34
C ALA A 69 10.01 -10.47 7.51
N ASP A 70 9.74 -9.82 8.64
CA ASP A 70 8.44 -9.21 8.89
C ASP A 70 8.40 -7.74 8.43
N GLU A 71 7.21 -7.14 8.44
CA GLU A 71 6.98 -5.76 8.01
C GLU A 71 7.75 -4.72 8.83
N GLY A 72 8.25 -5.06 10.02
CA GLY A 72 9.08 -4.17 10.82
C GLY A 72 10.55 -4.13 10.39
N GLN A 73 10.95 -4.93 9.41
CA GLN A 73 12.33 -5.05 8.93
C GLN A 73 12.53 -4.32 7.60
N VAL A 74 13.79 -4.20 7.17
CA VAL A 74 14.13 -3.61 5.86
C VAL A 74 13.72 -4.59 4.76
N LEU A 75 12.78 -4.14 3.93
CA LEU A 75 12.22 -4.85 2.78
C LEU A 75 12.42 -4.03 1.51
N ASP A 76 12.39 -4.71 0.37
CA ASP A 76 12.29 -4.11 -0.97
C ASP A 76 10.85 -4.21 -1.46
N LEU A 77 10.45 -3.32 -2.36
CA LEU A 77 9.17 -3.44 -3.05
C LEU A 77 9.36 -4.19 -4.37
N TYR A 78 8.66 -5.32 -4.54
CA TYR A 78 8.61 -6.03 -5.81
C TYR A 78 7.40 -5.59 -6.63
N LEU A 79 7.62 -5.31 -7.91
CA LEU A 79 6.59 -4.96 -8.88
C LEU A 79 6.69 -5.90 -10.09
N HIS A 80 5.56 -6.31 -10.67
CA HIS A 80 5.57 -7.07 -11.92
C HIS A 80 5.01 -6.26 -13.08
N GLY A 81 5.39 -6.63 -14.29
CA GLY A 81 4.81 -6.12 -15.51
C GLY A 81 5.19 -6.96 -16.71
N TYR A 82 4.60 -6.66 -17.86
CA TYR A 82 5.03 -7.27 -19.11
C TYR A 82 6.47 -6.85 -19.44
N VAL A 83 7.30 -7.78 -19.92
CA VAL A 83 8.74 -7.57 -20.14
C VAL A 83 9.04 -6.42 -21.11
N SER A 84 8.15 -6.13 -22.05
CA SER A 84 8.29 -5.02 -23.00
C SER A 84 7.53 -3.76 -22.59
N SER A 85 7.01 -3.71 -21.36
CA SER A 85 6.33 -2.51 -20.85
C SER A 85 7.32 -1.33 -20.76
N ARG A 86 6.79 -0.11 -20.85
CA ARG A 86 7.62 1.09 -20.84
C ARG A 86 8.48 1.19 -19.57
N ILE A 87 7.91 0.91 -18.39
CA ILE A 87 8.66 0.98 -17.13
C ILE A 87 9.83 -0.01 -17.11
N ILE A 88 9.63 -1.26 -17.53
CA ILE A 88 10.70 -2.28 -17.60
C ILE A 88 11.79 -1.86 -18.58
N ASN A 89 11.41 -1.38 -19.77
CA ASN A 89 12.36 -0.92 -20.78
C ASN A 89 13.13 0.33 -20.34
N THR A 90 12.48 1.28 -19.66
CA THR A 90 13.13 2.46 -19.10
C THR A 90 14.10 2.05 -18.00
N THR A 91 13.71 1.19 -17.07
CA THR A 91 14.61 0.68 -16.02
C THR A 91 15.87 0.01 -16.58
N ARG A 92 15.73 -0.82 -17.62
CA ARG A 92 16.87 -1.49 -18.26
C ARG A 92 17.90 -0.52 -18.82
N LYS A 93 17.46 0.66 -19.28
CA LYS A 93 18.33 1.71 -19.84
C LYS A 93 19.04 2.53 -18.76
N THR A 94 18.46 2.62 -17.56
CA THR A 94 19.00 3.43 -16.44
C THR A 94 19.98 2.63 -15.56
N THR A 95 19.83 1.30 -15.48
CA THR A 95 20.77 0.42 -14.77
C THR A 95 22.11 0.35 -15.53
N GLY A 96 23.21 0.81 -14.91
CA GLY A 96 24.55 0.80 -15.51
C GLY A 96 25.12 2.15 -16.00
N ALA A 97 24.43 3.27 -15.77
CA ALA A 97 25.01 4.61 -15.99
C ALA A 97 25.96 4.98 -14.83
N ALA A 98 27.16 5.47 -15.15
CA ALA A 98 28.28 5.58 -14.20
C ALA A 98 28.10 6.60 -13.05
N ASP A 99 27.06 7.43 -13.07
CA ASP A 99 26.91 8.59 -12.16
C ASP A 99 25.54 8.69 -11.46
N GLU A 100 24.64 7.71 -11.61
CA GLU A 100 23.33 7.69 -10.93
C GLU A 100 23.23 6.53 -9.91
N PRO A 101 22.43 6.67 -8.83
CA PRO A 101 22.06 5.54 -8.01
C PRO A 101 21.52 4.41 -8.90
N ASP A 102 22.01 3.19 -8.67
CA ASP A 102 21.81 2.05 -9.58
C ASP A 102 20.31 1.68 -9.71
N GLY A 103 19.62 2.25 -10.71
CA GLY A 103 18.21 1.98 -11.00
C GLY A 103 17.37 3.21 -11.38
N LEU A 104 16.18 2.97 -11.92
CA LEU A 104 15.21 4.02 -12.27
C LEU A 104 14.61 4.64 -11.00
N PRO A 105 14.71 5.96 -10.76
CA PRO A 105 14.02 6.59 -9.65
C PRO A 105 12.50 6.46 -9.78
N VAL A 106 11.85 5.99 -8.71
CA VAL A 106 10.40 5.81 -8.63
C VAL A 106 9.83 6.40 -7.34
N CYS A 107 8.59 6.85 -7.41
CA CYS A 107 7.76 7.24 -6.28
C CYS A 107 6.50 6.38 -6.26
N VAL A 108 6.22 5.70 -5.14
CA VAL A 108 5.10 4.76 -5.02
C VAL A 108 4.14 5.23 -3.95
N ALA A 109 2.85 5.31 -4.28
CA ALA A 109 1.81 5.72 -3.34
C ALA A 109 0.77 4.61 -3.12
N ALA A 110 0.37 4.43 -1.86
CA ALA A 110 -0.75 3.61 -1.42
C ALA A 110 -1.68 4.45 -0.53
N SER A 111 -3.00 4.31 -0.70
CA SER A 111 -3.99 5.07 0.07
C SER A 111 -5.21 4.20 0.39
N HIS A 112 -5.69 4.31 1.61
CA HIS A 112 -6.93 3.72 2.11
C HIS A 112 -7.85 4.82 2.62
N LEU A 113 -9.12 4.75 2.25
CA LEU A 113 -10.18 5.58 2.82
C LEU A 113 -10.88 4.78 3.92
N ASP A 114 -10.77 5.27 5.16
CA ASP A 114 -11.30 4.58 6.34
C ASP A 114 -12.57 5.27 6.89
N GLY A 115 -12.90 6.49 6.44
CA GLY A 115 -14.17 7.13 6.81
C GLY A 115 -14.38 8.55 6.27
N LEU A 116 -15.63 8.94 6.12
CA LEU A 116 -16.06 10.31 5.79
C LEU A 116 -16.26 11.09 7.07
N VAL A 117 -15.53 12.19 7.27
CA VAL A 117 -15.66 13.02 8.46
C VAL A 117 -16.47 14.26 8.14
N LEU A 118 -17.70 14.28 8.65
CA LEU A 118 -18.70 15.30 8.39
C LEU A 118 -18.72 16.27 9.58
N ALA A 119 -18.29 17.51 9.35
CA ALA A 119 -18.12 18.56 10.35
C ALA A 119 -19.24 19.60 10.23
N LEU A 120 -19.27 20.59 11.13
CA LEU A 120 -20.31 21.64 11.13
C LEU A 120 -20.15 22.63 9.98
N THR A 121 -18.93 22.80 9.46
CA THR A 121 -18.66 23.73 8.36
C THR A 121 -18.04 23.02 7.14
N PRO A 122 -18.27 23.55 5.92
CA PRO A 122 -17.72 22.96 4.70
C PRO A 122 -16.20 22.78 4.71
N ASN A 123 -15.47 23.70 5.34
CA ASN A 123 -14.00 23.70 5.36
C ASN A 123 -13.41 22.71 6.39
N SER A 124 -14.21 22.24 7.35
CA SER A 124 -13.79 21.30 8.39
C SER A 124 -14.06 19.84 8.03
N HIS A 125 -14.76 19.58 6.92
CA HIS A 125 -14.91 18.22 6.38
C HIS A 125 -13.55 17.58 6.08
N SER A 126 -13.47 16.26 6.29
CA SER A 126 -12.23 15.51 6.07
C SER A 126 -12.48 14.04 5.81
N TYR A 127 -11.40 13.27 5.75
CA TYR A 127 -11.44 11.81 5.68
C TYR A 127 -10.65 11.21 6.83
N ASN A 128 -11.07 10.07 7.35
CA ASN A 128 -10.15 9.15 8.00
C ASN A 128 -9.46 8.35 6.89
N TYR A 129 -8.14 8.23 6.98
CA TYR A 129 -7.33 7.60 5.95
C TYR A 129 -6.00 7.10 6.50
N ARG A 130 -5.41 6.15 5.79
CA ARG A 130 -4.02 5.74 5.91
C ARG A 130 -3.39 5.81 4.53
N SER A 131 -2.27 6.52 4.41
CA SER A 131 -1.54 6.60 3.14
C SER A 131 -0.05 6.45 3.39
N ALA A 132 0.66 5.83 2.44
CA ALA A 132 2.10 5.72 2.44
C ALA A 132 2.67 6.17 1.10
N VAL A 133 3.81 6.85 1.14
CA VAL A 133 4.61 7.22 -0.04
C VAL A 133 6.02 6.69 0.15
N LEU A 134 6.52 5.95 -0.83
CA LEU A 134 7.87 5.42 -0.90
C LEU A 134 8.64 6.08 -2.04
N PHE A 135 9.91 6.39 -1.80
CA PHE A 135 10.85 6.83 -2.83
C PHE A 135 11.99 5.83 -2.89
N GLY A 136 12.35 5.38 -4.09
CA GLY A 136 13.38 4.37 -4.25
C GLY A 136 13.87 4.26 -5.69
N HIS A 137 14.70 3.25 -5.92
CA HIS A 137 15.33 2.98 -7.22
C HIS A 137 14.96 1.58 -7.67
N ALA A 138 14.32 1.48 -8.82
CA ALA A 138 13.89 0.24 -9.42
C ALA A 138 15.01 -0.37 -10.27
N THR A 139 15.33 -1.63 -10.02
CA THR A 139 16.25 -2.46 -10.81
C THR A 139 15.53 -3.69 -11.32
N LEU A 140 15.95 -4.22 -12.47
CA LEU A 140 15.41 -5.47 -12.99
C LEU A 140 15.94 -6.66 -12.18
N VAL A 141 15.06 -7.60 -11.86
CA VAL A 141 15.44 -8.89 -11.26
C VAL A 141 15.86 -9.84 -12.38
N GLU A 142 17.16 -10.14 -12.44
CA GLU A 142 17.76 -11.04 -13.44
C GLU A 142 17.97 -12.46 -12.89
N ASP A 143 18.16 -12.61 -11.57
CA ASP A 143 18.29 -13.91 -10.94
C ASP A 143 16.95 -14.67 -11.01
N THR A 144 17.02 -15.94 -11.42
CA THR A 144 15.82 -16.75 -11.63
C THR A 144 15.15 -17.12 -10.31
N ALA A 145 15.90 -17.34 -9.23
CA ALA A 145 15.34 -17.67 -7.93
C ALA A 145 14.66 -16.45 -7.28
N GLU A 146 15.28 -15.27 -7.36
CA GLU A 146 14.68 -14.01 -6.90
C GLU A 146 13.40 -13.68 -7.70
N LYS A 147 13.41 -13.94 -9.02
CA LYS A 147 12.23 -13.75 -9.86
C LYS A 147 11.07 -14.67 -9.46
N LEU A 148 11.35 -15.96 -9.22
CA LEU A 148 10.33 -16.91 -8.76
C LEU A 148 9.80 -16.53 -7.37
N TYR A 149 10.68 -16.13 -6.45
CA TYR A 149 10.30 -15.62 -5.14
C TYR A 149 9.33 -14.43 -5.25
N ALA A 150 9.67 -13.45 -6.09
CA ALA A 150 8.84 -12.27 -6.27
C ALA A 150 7.48 -12.60 -6.91
N MET A 151 7.45 -13.54 -7.87
CA MET A 151 6.20 -14.01 -8.49
C MET A 151 5.30 -14.72 -7.48
N GLU A 152 5.86 -15.58 -6.63
CA GLU A 152 5.14 -16.23 -5.53
C GLU A 152 4.61 -15.19 -4.54
N LEU A 153 5.48 -14.29 -4.06
CA LEU A 153 5.15 -13.22 -3.14
C LEU A 153 3.98 -12.35 -3.64
N MET A 154 4.02 -11.91 -4.90
CA MET A 154 2.94 -11.10 -5.48
C MET A 154 1.67 -11.90 -5.76
N THR A 155 1.78 -13.20 -6.08
CA THR A 155 0.59 -14.05 -6.28
C THR A 155 -0.13 -14.27 -4.96
N ASP A 156 0.61 -14.52 -3.88
CA ASP A 156 0.07 -14.70 -2.54
C ASP A 156 -0.39 -13.37 -1.91
N ALA A 157 0.11 -12.23 -2.40
CA ALA A 157 -0.45 -10.92 -2.08
C ALA A 157 -1.87 -10.73 -2.63
N VAL A 158 -2.21 -11.37 -3.75
CA VAL A 158 -3.57 -11.29 -4.33
C VAL A 158 -4.56 -12.07 -3.48
N VAL A 159 -4.20 -13.27 -3.06
CA VAL A 159 -4.91 -14.09 -2.06
C VAL A 159 -3.85 -14.99 -1.40
N PRO A 160 -3.72 -15.04 -0.07
CA PRO A 160 -2.75 -15.90 0.60
C PRO A 160 -2.88 -17.37 0.17
N GLY A 161 -1.74 -18.00 -0.13
CA GLY A 161 -1.68 -19.39 -0.60
C GLY A 161 -2.15 -19.62 -2.04
N ARG A 162 -2.42 -18.56 -2.82
CA ARG A 162 -2.88 -18.68 -4.20
C ARG A 162 -1.84 -19.31 -5.13
N TRP A 163 -0.56 -19.09 -4.88
CA TRP A 163 0.53 -19.65 -5.67
C TRP A 163 0.50 -21.18 -5.65
N SER A 164 0.49 -21.79 -4.46
CA SER A 164 0.45 -23.25 -4.30
C SER A 164 -0.86 -23.88 -4.78
N ASN A 165 -1.94 -23.10 -4.84
CA ASN A 165 -3.25 -23.49 -5.38
C ASN A 165 -3.43 -23.13 -6.87
N SER A 166 -2.33 -22.92 -7.59
CA SER A 166 -2.28 -22.69 -9.04
C SER A 166 -1.38 -23.71 -9.74
N ARG A 167 -1.36 -23.72 -11.08
CA ARG A 167 -0.42 -24.57 -11.84
C ARG A 167 0.99 -24.00 -11.70
N VAL A 168 1.83 -24.67 -10.92
CA VAL A 168 3.23 -24.31 -10.68
C VAL A 168 4.19 -25.42 -11.12
N PRO A 169 5.45 -25.10 -11.49
CA PRO A 169 6.02 -23.76 -11.65
C PRO A 169 5.54 -23.05 -12.95
N PRO A 170 5.76 -21.73 -13.09
CA PRO A 170 5.56 -21.05 -14.36
C PRO A 170 6.37 -21.72 -15.48
N ASN A 171 5.79 -21.77 -16.68
CA ASN A 171 6.46 -22.33 -17.85
C ASN A 171 7.45 -21.31 -18.46
N ALA A 172 8.25 -21.77 -19.44
CA ALA A 172 9.27 -20.93 -20.07
C ALA A 172 8.71 -19.67 -20.76
N ALA A 173 7.49 -19.74 -21.33
CA ALA A 173 6.86 -18.59 -21.96
C ALA A 173 6.46 -17.54 -20.90
N GLU A 174 5.83 -17.96 -19.82
CA GLU A 174 5.46 -17.08 -18.69
C GLU A 174 6.70 -16.45 -18.04
N MET A 175 7.78 -17.22 -17.86
CA MET A 175 9.03 -16.73 -17.30
C MET A 175 9.70 -15.68 -18.20
N SER A 176 9.62 -15.83 -19.52
CA SER A 176 10.24 -14.90 -20.48
C SER A 176 9.38 -13.64 -20.72
N SER A 177 8.05 -13.74 -20.66
CA SER A 177 7.15 -12.62 -20.87
C SER A 177 7.00 -11.70 -19.64
N THR A 178 7.37 -12.18 -18.45
CA THR A 178 7.19 -11.46 -17.20
C THR A 178 8.46 -10.70 -16.82
N GLY A 179 8.37 -9.38 -16.63
CA GLY A 179 9.41 -8.57 -16.00
C GLY A 179 9.10 -8.35 -14.52
N VAL A 180 10.13 -8.42 -13.67
CA VAL A 180 10.02 -8.15 -12.23
C VAL A 180 11.01 -7.04 -11.89
N LEU A 181 10.52 -5.98 -11.25
CA LEU A 181 11.34 -4.91 -10.70
C LEU A 181 11.45 -5.10 -9.19
N ARG A 182 12.68 -4.93 -8.68
CA ARG A 182 12.93 -4.71 -7.26
C ARG A 182 13.19 -3.23 -7.04
N VAL A 183 12.43 -2.60 -6.15
CA VAL A 183 12.64 -1.20 -5.76
C VAL A 183 13.30 -1.17 -4.39
N ARG A 184 14.55 -0.73 -4.38
CA ARG A 184 15.25 -0.44 -3.12
C ARG A 184 14.77 0.88 -2.57
N ILE A 185 14.21 0.87 -1.37
CA ILE A 185 13.61 2.06 -0.76
C ILE A 185 14.69 2.96 -0.15
N THR A 186 14.67 4.23 -0.52
CA THR A 186 15.56 5.28 0.02
C THR A 186 14.93 5.99 1.21
N THR A 187 13.64 6.30 1.13
CA THR A 187 12.86 6.94 2.20
C THR A 187 11.39 6.63 2.01
N GLY A 188 10.62 6.68 3.09
CA GLY A 188 9.18 6.51 3.06
C GLY A 188 8.52 7.32 4.16
N SER A 189 7.27 7.70 3.93
CA SER A 189 6.44 8.33 4.95
C SER A 189 5.01 7.82 4.88
N ALA A 190 4.41 7.63 6.05
CA ALA A 190 2.99 7.40 6.21
C ALA A 190 2.32 8.67 6.76
N LYS A 191 1.04 8.84 6.43
CA LYS A 191 0.18 9.86 7.00
C LYS A 191 -1.17 9.24 7.33
N ILE A 192 -1.58 9.38 8.59
CA ILE A 192 -2.75 8.70 9.13
C ILE A 192 -3.66 9.70 9.81
N ARG A 193 -4.94 9.70 9.45
CA ARG A 193 -5.99 10.45 10.14
C ARG A 193 -7.06 9.47 10.63
N ALA A 194 -7.35 9.52 11.92
CA ALA A 194 -8.44 8.83 12.58
C ALA A 194 -9.16 9.80 13.52
N GLY A 195 -10.37 9.45 13.92
CA GLY A 195 -11.17 10.16 14.91
C GLY A 195 -12.28 11.03 14.34
N PRO A 196 -12.99 11.73 15.25
CA PRO A 196 -14.16 12.54 14.92
C PRO A 196 -13.81 13.83 14.16
N PRO A 197 -14.83 14.59 13.73
CA PRO A 197 -14.68 15.99 13.34
C PRO A 197 -14.03 16.82 14.45
N SER A 198 -13.41 17.94 14.06
CA SER A 198 -12.84 18.94 14.96
C SER A 198 -13.27 20.32 14.48
N ASP A 199 -14.40 20.78 15.02
CA ASP A 199 -14.99 22.08 14.67
C ASP A 199 -14.47 23.21 15.56
N ASP A 200 -14.59 24.44 15.06
CA ASP A 200 -14.16 25.62 15.80
C ASP A 200 -15.10 25.92 16.98
N ARG A 201 -14.53 26.48 18.05
CA ARG A 201 -15.24 26.71 19.31
C ARG A 201 -16.51 27.55 19.14
N HIS A 202 -16.48 28.57 18.29
CA HIS A 202 -17.64 29.43 18.06
C HIS A 202 -18.81 28.69 17.41
N ASP A 203 -18.54 27.75 16.49
CA ASP A 203 -19.57 26.94 15.85
C ASP A 203 -20.16 25.92 16.83
N LEU A 204 -19.32 25.32 17.68
CA LEU A 204 -19.74 24.42 18.76
C LEU A 204 -20.63 25.12 19.81
N GLU A 205 -20.40 26.41 20.05
CA GLU A 205 -21.18 27.23 20.99
C GLU A 205 -22.44 27.85 20.36
N ASN A 206 -22.69 27.63 19.06
CA ASN A 206 -23.85 28.14 18.33
C ASN A 206 -24.99 27.10 18.27
N PRO A 207 -26.09 27.25 19.04
CA PRO A 207 -27.17 26.27 19.08
C PRO A 207 -27.89 26.08 17.74
N ASP A 208 -27.96 27.12 16.90
CA ASP A 208 -28.61 27.06 15.58
C ASP A 208 -27.79 26.25 14.57
N VAL A 209 -26.47 26.16 14.76
CA VAL A 209 -25.58 25.34 13.94
C VAL A 209 -25.60 23.91 14.44
N VAL A 210 -25.31 23.69 15.73
CA VAL A 210 -25.24 22.35 16.34
C VAL A 210 -26.60 21.63 16.32
N GLY A 211 -27.72 22.36 16.42
CA GLY A 211 -29.07 21.78 16.37
C GLY A 211 -29.57 21.42 14.96
N ARG A 212 -28.98 21.99 13.91
CA ARG A 212 -29.42 21.86 12.52
C ARG A 212 -28.50 20.99 11.67
N VAL A 213 -27.21 20.95 11.97
CA VAL A 213 -26.19 20.28 11.16
C VAL A 213 -25.74 19.01 11.85
N TRP A 214 -25.94 17.86 11.20
CA TRP A 214 -25.40 16.59 11.67
C TRP A 214 -23.88 16.57 11.54
N THR A 215 -23.18 16.14 12.59
CA THR A 215 -21.72 15.99 12.63
C THR A 215 -21.35 14.59 13.09
N GLY A 216 -20.34 13.99 12.48
CA GLY A 216 -19.94 12.61 12.78
C GLY A 216 -19.01 11.99 11.73
N VAL A 217 -18.82 10.68 11.83
CA VAL A 217 -18.02 9.90 10.89
C VAL A 217 -18.88 8.81 10.28
N VAL A 218 -18.81 8.66 8.96
CA VAL A 218 -19.31 7.48 8.25
C VAL A 218 -18.11 6.57 7.99
N PRO A 219 -17.94 5.44 8.69
CA PRO A 219 -16.86 4.49 8.44
C PRO A 219 -16.91 3.98 7.00
N VAL A 220 -15.75 3.80 6.38
CA VAL A 220 -15.63 3.27 5.01
C VAL A 220 -14.63 2.13 5.02
N HIS A 221 -14.98 1.01 4.40
CA HIS A 221 -14.07 -0.10 4.17
C HIS A 221 -14.39 -0.80 2.85
N THR A 222 -13.42 -1.56 2.33
CA THR A 222 -13.65 -2.47 1.21
C THR A 222 -14.37 -3.72 1.71
N THR A 223 -15.30 -4.23 0.90
CA THR A 223 -15.94 -5.54 1.13
C THR A 223 -15.76 -6.39 -0.11
N PHE A 224 -15.21 -7.59 0.06
CA PHE A 224 -15.09 -8.62 -0.96
C PHE A 224 -16.41 -9.40 -1.03
N GLY A 225 -16.97 -9.48 -2.23
CA GLY A 225 -18.20 -10.24 -2.49
C GLY A 225 -17.97 -11.75 -2.58
N SER A 226 -19.07 -12.51 -2.68
CA SER A 226 -19.01 -13.96 -2.88
C SER A 226 -18.30 -14.34 -4.18
N PRO A 227 -17.43 -15.37 -4.19
CA PRO A 227 -16.74 -15.80 -5.40
C PRO A 227 -17.69 -16.20 -6.52
N ILE A 228 -17.43 -15.68 -7.73
CA ILE A 228 -18.17 -16.05 -8.94
C ILE A 228 -17.29 -17.01 -9.74
N PRO A 229 -17.76 -18.23 -10.07
CA PRO A 229 -16.95 -19.20 -10.81
C PRO A 229 -16.66 -18.71 -12.22
N GLY A 230 -15.45 -18.96 -12.70
CA GLY A 230 -15.06 -18.69 -14.09
C GLY A 230 -15.80 -19.60 -15.08
N PRO A 231 -15.91 -19.20 -16.36
CA PRO A 231 -16.76 -19.88 -17.36
C PRO A 231 -16.34 -21.33 -17.68
N TYR A 232 -15.11 -21.72 -17.35
CA TYR A 232 -14.55 -23.07 -17.53
C TYR A 232 -14.20 -23.76 -16.20
N ASN A 233 -14.62 -23.18 -15.06
CA ASN A 233 -14.35 -23.77 -13.76
C ASN A 233 -15.08 -25.12 -13.62
N ALA A 234 -14.34 -26.18 -13.33
CA ALA A 234 -14.87 -27.52 -13.06
C ALA A 234 -14.78 -27.91 -11.58
N VAL A 235 -14.26 -27.03 -10.72
CA VAL A 235 -14.21 -27.24 -9.27
C VAL A 235 -15.56 -26.83 -8.67
N THR A 236 -16.27 -27.78 -8.06
CA THR A 236 -17.62 -27.57 -7.53
C THR A 236 -17.66 -26.54 -6.41
N ASP A 237 -16.78 -26.71 -5.42
CA ASP A 237 -16.79 -25.92 -4.20
C ASP A 237 -15.73 -24.82 -4.25
N VAL A 238 -16.03 -23.67 -3.64
CA VAL A 238 -15.03 -22.63 -3.39
C VAL A 238 -13.98 -23.21 -2.43
N PRO A 239 -12.68 -23.14 -2.77
CA PRO A 239 -11.64 -23.63 -1.86
C PRO A 239 -11.71 -22.92 -0.49
N PRO A 240 -11.62 -23.65 0.63
CA PRO A 240 -11.74 -23.06 1.97
C PRO A 240 -10.79 -21.89 2.20
N TYR A 241 -9.53 -22.00 1.75
CA TYR A 241 -8.52 -20.95 1.93
C TYR A 241 -8.96 -19.59 1.33
N LEU A 242 -9.71 -19.62 0.22
CA LEU A 242 -10.22 -18.40 -0.43
C LEU A 242 -11.39 -17.82 0.37
N GLN A 243 -12.31 -18.66 0.82
CA GLN A 243 -13.47 -18.22 1.60
C GLN A 243 -13.03 -17.65 2.96
N ASP A 244 -12.15 -18.36 3.67
CA ASP A 244 -11.60 -17.94 4.97
C ASP A 244 -10.89 -16.58 4.85
N THR A 245 -10.10 -16.38 3.77
CA THR A 245 -9.42 -15.11 3.50
C THR A 245 -10.43 -13.97 3.27
N ILE A 246 -11.48 -14.20 2.47
CA ILE A 246 -12.51 -13.19 2.19
C ILE A 246 -13.21 -12.77 3.48
N ASP A 247 -13.57 -13.75 4.31
CA ASP A 247 -14.26 -13.50 5.58
C ASP A 247 -13.36 -12.72 6.55
N GLU A 248 -12.08 -13.10 6.66
CA GLU A 248 -11.08 -12.38 7.46
C GLU A 248 -10.90 -10.93 6.98
N TRP A 249 -10.74 -10.71 5.68
CA TRP A 249 -10.57 -9.35 5.14
C TRP A 249 -11.79 -8.47 5.34
N ASN A 250 -12.99 -9.02 5.15
CA ASN A 250 -14.23 -8.30 5.39
C ASN A 250 -14.38 -7.91 6.86
N GLN A 251 -14.09 -8.84 7.78
CA GLN A 251 -14.12 -8.58 9.21
C GLN A 251 -13.08 -7.53 9.61
N SER A 252 -11.82 -7.73 9.23
CA SER A 252 -10.71 -6.84 9.56
C SER A 252 -10.91 -5.42 9.00
N GLY A 253 -11.42 -5.32 7.76
CA GLY A 253 -11.75 -4.04 7.12
C GLY A 253 -12.84 -3.28 7.89
N ALA A 254 -13.91 -3.97 8.28
CA ALA A 254 -14.98 -3.37 9.07
C ALA A 254 -14.50 -2.93 10.47
N GLU A 255 -13.75 -3.77 11.17
CA GLU A 255 -13.18 -3.45 12.48
C GLU A 255 -12.23 -2.23 12.41
N SER A 256 -11.34 -2.21 11.42
CA SER A 256 -10.37 -1.12 11.21
C SER A 256 -11.07 0.21 10.91
N ALA A 257 -12.11 0.22 10.09
CA ALA A 257 -12.88 1.43 9.79
C ALA A 257 -13.64 1.95 11.01
N MET A 258 -14.19 1.04 11.83
CA MET A 258 -14.85 1.39 13.09
C MET A 258 -13.86 1.96 14.11
N GLU A 259 -12.68 1.38 14.24
CA GLU A 259 -11.60 1.91 15.08
C GLU A 259 -11.12 3.27 14.58
N ALA A 260 -10.97 3.45 13.27
CA ALA A 260 -10.59 4.74 12.70
C ALA A 260 -11.65 5.81 12.95
N ALA A 261 -12.94 5.47 12.94
CA ALA A 261 -14.04 6.39 13.23
C ALA A 261 -14.12 6.77 14.72
N ASN A 262 -13.88 5.81 15.61
CA ASN A 262 -13.96 6.00 17.06
C ASN A 262 -12.73 5.40 17.76
N PRO A 263 -11.55 6.00 17.59
CA PRO A 263 -10.34 5.49 18.21
C PRO A 263 -10.52 5.57 19.71
N ARG A 264 -10.36 4.44 20.41
CA ARG A 264 -10.35 4.43 21.88
C ARG A 264 -9.35 5.51 22.31
N LYS A 265 -9.78 6.48 23.11
CA LYS A 265 -8.88 7.49 23.68
C LYS A 265 -7.69 6.72 24.27
N ALA A 266 -6.50 6.90 23.70
CA ALA A 266 -5.28 6.47 24.35
C ALA A 266 -5.36 7.02 25.78
N ALA A 267 -5.20 6.15 26.78
CA ALA A 267 -5.15 6.57 28.16
C ALA A 267 -4.19 7.77 28.26
N PRO A 268 -4.55 8.86 28.94
CA PRO A 268 -3.68 10.01 29.06
C PRO A 268 -2.32 9.51 29.55
N LYS A 269 -1.25 9.87 28.83
CA LYS A 269 0.12 9.63 29.29
C LYS A 269 0.23 10.36 30.63
N SER A 270 0.27 9.58 31.71
CA SER A 270 0.61 10.05 33.06
C SER A 270 2.05 10.53 33.10
#